data_AF-A0A8T7FR28-F1
#
_entry.id   AF-A0A8T7FR28-F1
#
_cell.length_a   1.000
_cell.length_b   1.000
_cell.length_c   1.000
_cell.angle_alpha   90.00
_cell.angle_beta   90.00
_cell.angle_gamma   90.00
#
_symmetry.space_group_name_H-M   'P 1'
#
loop_
_entity.id
_entity.type
_entity.pdbx_description
1 polymer ?
#
loop_
_entity_poly.entity_id
_entity_poly.type
_entity_poly.pdbx_seq_one_letter_code
_entity_poly.pdbx_strand_id
1 'polypeptide(L)'
;MAQSEQDQKRKNMLQTLLIVVIGQVGCVTLAVVLASVFGGLWLDNQFGTKPMFTLALLFAGIPISVLLMLSLSRRALSQLKDKNETETNKTSV
;
A
#
# COMPACT_ATOMS: atom_id res chain seq x y z
N MET A 1 22.45 30.92 -12.35
CA MET A 1 21.53 30.27 -13.33
C MET A 1 21.40 28.75 -13.14
N ALA A 2 22.31 28.07 -12.42
CA ALA A 2 22.22 26.61 -12.18
C ALA A 2 21.15 26.17 -11.14
N GLN A 3 20.68 27.07 -10.27
CA GLN A 3 19.66 26.76 -9.27
C GLN A 3 18.27 26.52 -9.88
N SER A 4 17.90 27.29 -10.91
CA SER A 4 16.61 27.14 -11.60
C SER A 4 16.47 25.84 -12.39
N GLU A 5 17.57 25.32 -12.94
CA GLU A 5 17.56 24.04 -13.68
C GLU A 5 17.42 22.82 -12.76
N GLN A 6 18.05 22.84 -11.57
CA GLN A 6 17.88 21.75 -10.60
C GLN A 6 16.46 21.68 -10.03
N ASP A 7 15.85 22.83 -9.73
CA ASP A 7 14.47 22.86 -9.26
C ASP A 7 13.48 22.45 -10.35
N GLN A 8 13.71 22.85 -11.59
CA GLN A 8 12.92 22.39 -12.73
C GLN A 8 13.05 20.87 -12.91
N LYS A 9 14.27 20.32 -12.82
CA LYS A 9 14.52 18.88 -12.94
C LYS A 9 13.86 18.08 -11.81
N ARG A 10 13.90 18.59 -10.56
CA ARG A 10 13.20 17.97 -9.43
C ARG A 10 11.69 18.04 -9.60
N LYS A 11 11.12 19.20 -9.99
CA LYS A 11 9.69 19.34 -10.25
C LYS A 11 9.22 18.39 -11.35
N ASN A 12 9.97 18.28 -12.44
CA ASN A 12 9.68 17.34 -13.53
C ASN A 12 9.74 15.88 -13.05
N MET A 13 10.77 15.50 -12.27
CA MET A 13 10.84 14.16 -11.68
C MET A 13 9.67 13.89 -10.72
N LEU A 14 9.30 14.85 -9.87
CA LEU A 14 8.15 14.71 -8.97
C LEU A 14 6.82 14.60 -9.72
N GLN A 15 6.63 15.37 -10.80
CA GLN A 15 5.46 15.26 -11.67
C GLN A 15 5.39 13.87 -12.34
N THR A 16 6.50 13.37 -12.88
CA THR A 16 6.56 12.03 -13.46
C THR A 16 6.26 10.95 -12.41
N LEU A 17 6.84 11.07 -11.21
CA LEU A 17 6.56 10.13 -10.11
C LEU A 17 5.08 10.17 -9.69
N LEU A 18 4.47 11.35 -9.57
CA LEU A 18 3.05 11.47 -9.26
C LEU A 18 2.19 10.75 -10.31
N ILE A 19 2.46 10.96 -11.59
CA ILE A 19 1.72 10.33 -12.69
C ILE A 19 1.87 8.80 -12.62
N VAL A 20 3.08 8.30 -12.38
CA VAL A 20 3.34 6.86 -12.24
C VAL A 20 2.59 6.29 -11.03
N VAL A 21 2.62 6.97 -9.88
CA VAL A 21 1.94 6.53 -8.66
C VAL A 21 0.42 6.52 -8.86
N ILE A 22 -0.14 7.57 -9.45
CA ILE A 22 -1.58 7.64 -9.74
C ILE A 22 -1.98 6.51 -10.70
N GLY A 23 -1.21 6.28 -11.76
CA GLY A 23 -1.44 5.18 -12.70
C GLY A 23 -1.36 3.80 -12.05
N GLN A 24 -0.36 3.59 -11.18
CA GLN A 24 -0.19 2.33 -10.46
C GLN A 24 -1.32 2.09 -9.48
N VAL A 25 -1.70 3.08 -8.69
CA VAL A 25 -2.82 2.97 -7.73
C VAL A 25 -4.12 2.68 -8.48
N GLY A 26 -4.38 3.37 -9.59
CA GLY A 26 -5.55 3.12 -10.43
C GLY A 26 -5.57 1.70 -11.00
N CYS A 27 -4.46 1.24 -11.57
CA CYS A 27 -4.34 -0.10 -12.15
C CYS A 27 -4.50 -1.21 -11.08
N VAL A 28 -3.83 -1.05 -9.93
CA VAL A 28 -3.95 -2.00 -8.80
C VAL A 28 -5.37 -2.04 -8.25
N THR A 29 -6.02 -0.87 -8.08
CA THR A 29 -7.41 -0.81 -7.61
C THR A 29 -8.35 -1.52 -8.57
N LEU A 30 -8.20 -1.29 -9.88
CA LEU A 30 -9.02 -1.95 -10.90
C LEU A 30 -8.81 -3.48 -10.85
N ALA A 31 -7.55 -3.93 -10.76
CA ALA A 31 -7.22 -5.35 -10.67
C ALA A 31 -7.79 -6.01 -9.42
N VAL A 32 -7.74 -5.35 -8.26
CA VAL A 32 -8.32 -5.84 -7.00
C VAL A 32 -9.85 -5.94 -7.10
N VAL A 33 -10.52 -4.94 -7.65
CA VAL A 33 -11.97 -4.97 -7.86
C VAL A 33 -12.36 -6.13 -8.78
N LEU A 34 -11.66 -6.29 -9.91
CA LEU A 34 -11.90 -7.39 -10.84
C LEU A 34 -11.64 -8.76 -10.18
N ALA A 35 -10.53 -8.92 -9.46
CA ALA A 35 -10.23 -10.16 -8.75
C ALA A 35 -11.27 -10.47 -7.65
N SER A 36 -11.75 -9.44 -6.94
CA SER A 36 -12.77 -9.59 -5.90
C SER A 36 -14.13 -9.97 -6.48
N VAL A 37 -14.53 -9.36 -7.60
CA VAL A 37 -15.81 -9.68 -8.27
C VAL A 37 -15.75 -11.05 -8.93
N PHE A 38 -14.72 -11.35 -9.73
CA PHE A 38 -14.61 -12.64 -10.42
C PHE A 38 -14.34 -13.79 -9.44
N GLY A 39 -13.44 -13.58 -8.47
CA GLY A 39 -13.17 -14.56 -7.42
C GLY A 39 -14.37 -14.77 -6.51
N GLY A 40 -15.06 -13.68 -6.14
CA GLY A 40 -16.30 -13.74 -5.35
C GLY A 40 -17.40 -14.50 -6.07
N LEU A 41 -17.65 -14.19 -7.35
CA LEU A 41 -18.71 -14.83 -8.14
C LEU A 41 -18.41 -16.31 -8.45
N TRP A 42 -17.14 -16.66 -8.67
CA TRP A 42 -16.73 -18.05 -8.87
C TRP A 42 -16.93 -18.88 -7.60
N LEU A 43 -16.59 -18.33 -6.44
CA LEU A 43 -16.81 -18.99 -5.15
C LEU A 43 -18.31 -19.04 -4.80
N ASP A 44 -19.07 -18.00 -5.12
CA ASP A 44 -20.53 -17.94 -4.95
C ASP A 44 -21.25 -19.02 -5.77
N ASN A 45 -20.79 -19.26 -7.00
CA ASN A 45 -21.31 -20.32 -7.87
C ASN A 45 -20.97 -21.73 -7.36
N GLN A 46 -19.88 -21.90 -6.62
CA GLN A 46 -19.51 -23.19 -6.01
C GLN A 46 -20.34 -23.52 -4.77
N PHE A 47 -20.81 -22.52 -4.02
CA PHE A 47 -21.59 -22.70 -2.79
C PHE A 47 -23.11 -22.57 -2.96
N GLY A 48 -23.60 -22.10 -4.12
CA GLY A 48 -25.04 -22.08 -4.45
C GLY A 48 -25.88 -21.06 -3.68
N THR A 49 -25.27 -20.25 -2.81
CA THR A 49 -25.88 -19.09 -2.16
C THR A 49 -25.57 -17.84 -2.99
N LYS A 50 -26.61 -17.10 -3.38
CA LYS A 50 -26.62 -15.71 -3.90
C LYS A 50 -25.44 -14.83 -3.41
N PRO A 51 -25.04 -13.73 -4.12
CA PRO A 51 -23.74 -13.01 -4.08
C PRO A 51 -23.33 -12.44 -2.71
N MET A 52 -23.22 -13.31 -1.73
CA MET A 52 -22.93 -13.02 -0.34
C MET A 52 -21.43 -13.07 -0.10
N PHE A 53 -20.70 -13.91 -0.83
CA PHE A 53 -19.25 -14.02 -0.66
C PHE A 53 -18.52 -12.77 -1.18
N THR A 54 -18.96 -12.21 -2.31
CA THR A 54 -18.45 -10.93 -2.83
C THR A 54 -18.71 -9.78 -1.85
N LEU A 55 -19.88 -9.79 -1.19
CA LEU A 55 -20.22 -8.80 -0.18
C LEU A 55 -19.40 -8.99 1.11
N ALA A 56 -19.18 -10.23 1.54
CA ALA A 56 -18.35 -10.56 2.69
C ALA A 56 -16.87 -10.22 2.46
N LEU A 57 -16.32 -10.47 1.27
CA LEU A 57 -14.94 -10.09 0.92
C LEU A 57 -14.78 -8.56 0.87
N LEU A 58 -15.79 -7.84 0.37
CA LEU A 58 -15.82 -6.37 0.39
C LEU A 58 -15.84 -5.83 1.82
N PHE A 59 -16.71 -6.37 2.68
CA PHE A 59 -16.77 -5.99 4.10
C PHE A 59 -15.51 -6.41 4.87
N ALA A 60 -14.87 -7.53 4.52
CA ALA A 60 -13.62 -7.98 5.11
C ALA A 60 -12.40 -7.16 4.64
N GLY A 61 -12.49 -6.49 3.49
CA GLY A 61 -11.44 -5.59 2.99
C GLY A 61 -11.15 -4.42 3.94
N ILE A 62 -12.18 -3.88 4.59
CA ILE A 62 -12.05 -2.78 5.58
C ILE A 62 -11.22 -3.22 6.81
N PRO A 63 -11.58 -4.29 7.55
CA PRO A 63 -10.79 -4.76 8.68
C PRO A 63 -9.40 -5.26 8.27
N ILE A 64 -9.26 -5.90 7.10
CA ILE A 64 -7.96 -6.35 6.56
C ILE A 64 -7.01 -5.17 6.30
N SER A 65 -7.50 -4.09 5.70
CA SER A 65 -6.72 -2.88 5.44
C SER A 65 -6.16 -2.27 6.72
N VAL A 66 -7.01 -2.14 7.75
CA VAL A 66 -6.62 -1.61 9.06
C VAL A 66 -5.58 -2.51 9.74
N LEU A 67 -5.78 -3.84 9.71
CA LEU A 67 -4.85 -4.81 10.28
C LEU A 67 -3.46 -4.79 9.62
N LEU A 68 -3.43 -4.68 8.29
CA LEU A 68 -2.18 -4.57 7.53
C LEU A 68 -1.43 -3.28 7.86
N MET A 69 -2.13 -2.14 7.86
CA MET A 69 -1.55 -0.84 8.19
C MET A 69 -0.96 -0.84 9.60
N LEU A 70 -1.69 -1.38 10.58
CA LEU A 70 -1.22 -1.48 11.96
C LEU A 70 -0.01 -2.42 12.11
N SER A 71 0.00 -3.56 11.40
CA SER A 71 1.11 -4.51 11.48
C SER A 71 2.38 -3.97 10.82
N LEU A 72 2.25 -3.31 9.67
CA LEU A 72 3.36 -2.64 8.97
C LEU A 72 3.91 -1.49 9.79
N SER A 73 3.05 -0.64 10.36
CA SER A 73 3.45 0.47 11.22
C SER A 73 4.21 -0.04 12.46
N ARG A 74 3.70 -1.07 13.14
CA ARG A 74 4.39 -1.69 14.29
C ARG A 74 5.76 -2.25 13.90
N ARG A 75 5.87 -2.94 12.77
CA ARG A 75 7.16 -3.46 12.27
C ARG A 75 8.14 -2.35 11.92
N ALA A 76 7.68 -1.26 11.31
CA ALA A 76 8.50 -0.10 11.02
C ALA A 76 8.99 0.58 12.31
N LEU A 77 8.11 0.77 13.29
CA LEU A 77 8.44 1.35 14.59
C LEU A 77 9.42 0.48 15.38
N SER A 78 9.27 -0.85 15.36
CA SER A 78 10.25 -1.77 15.99
C SER A 78 11.63 -1.66 15.34
N GLN A 79 11.70 -1.55 14.01
CA GLN A 79 12.99 -1.35 13.32
C GLN A 79 13.64 0.00 13.64
N LEU A 80 12.84 1.04 13.92
CA LEU A 80 13.36 2.33 14.36
C LEU A 80 13.89 2.28 15.79
N LYS A 81 13.29 1.47 16.66
CA LYS A 81 13.77 1.25 18.02
C LYS A 81 15.11 0.51 18.04
N ASP A 82 15.25 -0.57 17.27
CA ASP A 82 16.52 -1.31 17.13
C ASP A 82 17.67 -0.43 16.58
N LYS A 83 17.36 0.47 15.65
CA LYS A 83 18.35 1.42 15.10
C LYS A 83 18.82 2.47 16.10
N ASN A 84 18.01 2.88 17.08
CA ASN A 84 18.39 3.87 18.08
C ASN A 84 19.30 3.30 19.19
N GLU A 85 19.18 2.01 19.51
CA GLU A 85 20.03 1.38 20.53
C GLU A 85 21.47 1.14 20.03
N THR A 86 21.67 1.04 18.70
CA THR A 86 23.00 0.85 18.11
C THR A 86 23.83 2.14 17.99
N GLU A 87 23.20 3.32 17.87
CA GLU A 87 23.94 4.60 17.76
C GLU A 87 24.40 5.16 19.11
N THR A 88 23.75 4.78 20.22
CA THR A 88 24.14 5.26 21.56
C THR A 88 25.38 4.53 22.12
N ASN A 89 25.70 3.33 21.62
CA ASN A 89 26.87 2.55 22.07
C ASN A 89 28.19 2.98 21.38
N LYS A 90 28.14 3.60 20.20
CA LYS A 90 29.33 3.96 19.42
C LYS A 90 29.96 5.33 19.74
N THR A 91 29.37 6.12 20.63
CA THR A 91 29.92 7.44 21.03
C THR A 91 30.66 7.40 22.38
N SER A 92 30.77 6.23 23.02
CA SER A 92 31.49 6.07 24.31
C SER A 92 32.70 5.12 24.24
N VAL A 93 33.21 4.82 23.04
CA VAL A 93 34.48 4.09 22.82
C VAL A 93 35.48 4.92 22.06
#